data_AF-A0A8G1YT11-F1
#
_entry.id   AF-A0A8G1YT11-F1
#
_cell.length_a   1.000
_cell.length_b   1.000
_cell.length_c   1.000
_cell.angle_alpha   90.00
_cell.angle_beta   90.00
_cell.angle_gamma   90.00
#
_symmetry.space_group_name_H-M   'P 1'
#
loop_
_entity.id
_entity.type
_entity.pdbx_description
1 polymer ?
#
loop_
_entity_poly.entity_id
_entity_poly.type
_entity_poly.pdbx_seq_one_letter_code
_entity_poly.pdbx_strand_id
1 'polypeptide(L)'
;RKLAGRALMKEILTLVQLQQQGETTIASIGGFDFDYSGERFGKDGYRYATMLMRTGADYGIEIPVTTGPLGAIARLEHALAGFEGEQERYRQRLEDAERRLTSYRSREGGEFGFSGELAEKRRQLAEIETDLGSSIDGQDQRAAA
;
A
#
# COMPACT_ATOMS: atom_id res chain seq x y z
N ARG A 1 -8.00 -3.17 -32.89
CA ARG A 1 -8.94 -3.81 -31.93
C ARG A 1 -9.25 -5.27 -32.28
N LYS A 2 -10.00 -5.59 -33.35
CA LYS A 2 -10.46 -6.98 -33.62
C LYS A 2 -9.34 -8.03 -33.78
N LEU A 3 -8.26 -7.71 -34.50
CA LEU A 3 -7.12 -8.61 -34.68
C LEU A 3 -6.34 -8.83 -33.38
N ALA A 4 -6.04 -7.75 -32.65
CA ALA A 4 -5.37 -7.82 -31.35
C ALA A 4 -6.20 -8.65 -30.34
N GLY A 5 -7.51 -8.41 -30.26
CA GLY A 5 -8.38 -9.20 -29.41
C GLY A 5 -8.44 -10.67 -29.81
N ARG A 6 -8.34 -10.99 -31.10
CA ARG A 6 -8.29 -12.37 -31.57
C ARG A 6 -6.98 -13.05 -31.19
N ALA A 7 -5.85 -12.35 -31.34
CA ALA A 7 -4.54 -12.86 -30.92
C ALA A 7 -4.52 -13.11 -29.39
N LEU A 8 -5.02 -12.15 -28.61
CA LEU A 8 -5.13 -12.29 -27.16
C LEU A 8 -6.00 -13.49 -26.76
N MET A 9 -7.21 -13.61 -27.31
CA MET A 9 -8.08 -14.74 -27.01
C MET A 9 -7.48 -16.07 -27.45
N LYS A 10 -6.76 -16.11 -28.57
CA LYS A 10 -6.06 -17.31 -29.03
C LYS A 10 -5.01 -17.76 -28.02
N GLU A 11 -4.22 -16.83 -27.50
CA GLU A 11 -3.19 -17.12 -26.50
C GLU A 11 -3.83 -17.66 -25.21
N ILE A 12 -4.82 -16.94 -24.65
CA ILE A 12 -5.54 -17.35 -23.43
C ILE A 12 -6.15 -18.74 -23.60
N LEU A 13 -6.86 -19.00 -24.70
CA LEU A 13 -7.47 -20.30 -24.96
C LEU A 13 -6.42 -21.42 -25.06
N THR A 14 -5.27 -21.13 -25.66
CA THR A 14 -4.16 -22.09 -25.79
C THR A 14 -3.62 -22.46 -24.41
N LEU A 15 -3.35 -21.48 -23.55
CA LEU A 15 -2.84 -21.71 -22.19
C LEU A 15 -3.85 -22.44 -21.31
N VAL A 16 -5.15 -22.14 -21.45
CA VAL A 16 -6.22 -22.86 -20.74
C VAL A 16 -6.32 -24.31 -21.20
N GLN A 17 -6.24 -24.57 -22.52
CA GLN A 17 -6.29 -25.93 -23.07
C GLN A 17 -5.09 -26.79 -22.62
N LEU A 18 -3.91 -26.18 -22.52
CA LEU A 18 -2.71 -26.83 -21.98
C LEU A 18 -2.72 -26.96 -20.46
N GLN A 19 -3.67 -26.31 -19.77
CA GLN A 19 -3.70 -26.16 -18.31
C GLN A 19 -2.34 -25.69 -17.77
N GLN A 20 -1.78 -24.67 -18.43
CA GLN A 20 -0.48 -24.10 -18.11
C GLN A 20 -0.46 -23.65 -16.64
N GLN A 21 0.51 -24.11 -15.86
CA GLN A 21 0.67 -23.67 -14.48
C GLN A 21 1.66 -22.51 -14.37
N GLY A 22 1.42 -21.64 -13.39
CA GLY A 22 2.26 -20.49 -13.10
C GLY A 22 1.88 -19.26 -13.91
N GLU A 23 2.74 -18.25 -13.81
CA GLU A 23 2.56 -16.93 -14.40
C GLU A 23 3.31 -16.82 -15.74
N THR A 24 2.65 -16.25 -16.74
CA THR A 24 3.20 -15.98 -18.07
C THR A 24 2.65 -14.66 -18.59
N THR A 25 3.53 -13.78 -19.06
CA THR A 25 3.13 -12.58 -19.80
C THR A 25 2.64 -12.94 -21.19
N ILE A 26 1.39 -12.56 -21.50
CA ILE A 26 0.70 -12.88 -22.75
C ILE A 26 0.53 -11.68 -23.68
N ALA A 27 0.69 -10.47 -23.17
CA ALA A 27 0.72 -9.24 -23.97
C ALA A 27 1.40 -8.09 -23.22
N SER A 28 1.79 -7.05 -23.95
CA SER A 28 2.13 -5.74 -23.40
C SER A 28 1.15 -4.70 -23.93
N ILE A 29 0.52 -3.95 -23.02
CA ILE A 29 -0.57 -3.02 -23.32
C ILE A 29 -0.26 -1.67 -22.68
N GLY A 30 0.00 -0.66 -23.52
CA GLY A 30 0.26 0.70 -23.04
C GLY A 30 1.48 0.82 -22.12
N GLY A 31 2.44 -0.10 -22.22
CA GLY A 31 3.62 -0.17 -21.36
C GLY A 31 3.46 -1.00 -20.09
N PHE A 32 2.29 -1.64 -19.90
CA PHE A 32 2.03 -2.57 -18.81
C PHE A 32 2.01 -4.01 -19.33
N ASP A 33 2.58 -4.92 -18.55
CA ASP A 33 2.52 -6.35 -18.85
C ASP A 33 1.13 -6.89 -18.50
N PHE A 34 0.62 -7.76 -19.36
CA PHE A 34 -0.64 -8.44 -19.16
C PHE A 34 -0.34 -9.92 -18.98
N ASP A 35 -0.54 -10.38 -17.75
CA ASP A 35 -0.13 -11.69 -17.29
C ASP A 35 -1.32 -12.64 -17.20
N TYR A 36 -1.03 -13.89 -17.49
CA TYR A 36 -1.89 -15.04 -17.27
C TYR A 36 -1.31 -15.85 -16.11
N SER A 37 -2.14 -16.17 -15.13
CA SER A 37 -1.77 -17.06 -14.01
C SER A 37 -2.68 -18.26 -14.00
N GLY A 38 -2.11 -19.45 -14.18
CA GLY A 38 -2.84 -20.72 -14.14
C GLY A 38 -2.52 -21.53 -12.88
N GLU A 39 -3.55 -22.05 -12.22
CA GLU A 39 -3.42 -22.85 -11.01
C GLU A 39 -4.25 -24.12 -11.10
N ARG A 40 -3.62 -25.26 -10.80
CA ARG A 40 -4.34 -26.52 -10.60
C ARG A 40 -4.77 -26.65 -9.14
N PHE A 41 -5.98 -27.13 -8.94
CA PHE A 41 -6.51 -27.39 -7.61
C PHE A 41 -7.23 -28.74 -7.59
N GLY A 42 -6.96 -29.54 -6.56
CA GLY A 42 -7.51 -30.89 -6.45
C GLY A 42 -7.04 -31.83 -7.55
N LYS A 43 -7.83 -32.87 -7.83
CA LYS A 43 -7.43 -33.96 -8.74
C LYS A 43 -7.51 -33.56 -10.22
N ASP A 44 -8.52 -32.77 -10.59
CA ASP A 44 -8.82 -32.38 -11.98
C ASP A 44 -9.20 -30.90 -12.15
N GLY A 45 -9.11 -30.08 -11.09
CA GLY A 45 -9.52 -28.68 -11.12
C GLY A 45 -8.44 -27.78 -11.72
N TYR A 46 -8.85 -26.86 -12.58
CA TYR A 46 -7.99 -25.85 -13.17
C TYR A 46 -8.69 -24.50 -13.16
N ARG A 47 -8.01 -23.47 -12.67
CA ARG A 47 -8.45 -22.07 -12.75
C ARG A 47 -7.35 -21.22 -13.35
N TYR A 48 -7.76 -20.11 -13.94
CA TYR A 48 -6.82 -19.09 -14.38
C TYR A 48 -7.34 -17.71 -14.00
N ALA A 49 -6.42 -16.77 -13.91
CA ALA A 49 -6.68 -15.35 -13.78
C ALA A 49 -5.85 -14.61 -14.83
N THR A 50 -6.32 -13.43 -15.20
CA THR A 50 -5.54 -12.49 -16.00
C THR A 50 -5.37 -11.19 -15.24
N MET A 51 -4.18 -10.63 -15.27
CA MET A 51 -3.78 -9.47 -14.48
C MET A 51 -3.07 -8.46 -15.35
N LEU A 52 -3.39 -7.19 -15.16
CA LEU A 52 -2.62 -6.09 -15.71
C LEU A 52 -1.62 -5.63 -14.64
N MET A 53 -0.35 -5.84 -14.92
CA MET A 53 0.75 -5.57 -13.99
C MET A 53 1.00 -4.08 -13.95
N ARG A 54 0.69 -3.45 -12.80
CA ARG A 54 0.88 -2.00 -12.59
C ARG A 54 1.87 -1.78 -11.45
N THR A 55 2.51 -0.62 -11.47
CA THR A 55 3.41 -0.22 -10.38
C THR A 55 2.65 -0.13 -9.05
N GLY A 56 3.01 -0.99 -8.09
CA GLY A 56 2.48 -0.96 -6.73
C GLY A 56 1.15 -1.69 -6.50
N ALA A 57 0.53 -2.30 -7.51
CA ALA A 57 -0.63 -3.17 -7.36
C ALA A 57 -0.92 -4.02 -8.62
N ASP A 58 -1.26 -5.29 -8.44
CA ASP A 58 -1.72 -6.15 -9.54
C ASP A 58 -3.23 -5.95 -9.74
N TYR A 59 -3.64 -5.59 -10.95
CA TYR A 59 -5.05 -5.32 -11.24
C TYR A 59 -5.66 -6.47 -12.03
N GLY A 60 -6.46 -7.28 -11.33
CA GLY A 60 -7.18 -8.40 -11.93
C GLY A 60 -8.21 -7.92 -12.97
N ILE A 61 -8.08 -8.41 -14.20
CA ILE A 61 -9.05 -8.18 -15.26
C ILE A 61 -9.63 -9.52 -15.64
N GLU A 62 -10.92 -9.73 -15.39
CA GLU A 62 -11.57 -10.99 -15.77
C GLU A 62 -11.80 -11.02 -17.28
N ILE A 63 -11.11 -11.93 -17.98
CA ILE A 63 -11.36 -12.24 -19.39
C ILE A 63 -11.81 -13.70 -19.50
N PRO A 64 -13.12 -13.99 -19.40
CA PRO A 64 -13.64 -15.33 -19.60
C PRO A 64 -13.30 -15.88 -20.99
N VAL A 65 -13.07 -17.19 -21.11
CA VAL A 65 -12.84 -17.89 -22.40
C VAL A 65 -14.00 -17.73 -23.40
N THR A 66 -15.20 -17.44 -22.90
CA THR A 66 -16.40 -17.16 -23.70
C THR A 66 -16.42 -15.75 -24.27
N THR A 67 -15.48 -14.89 -23.88
CA THR A 67 -15.41 -13.49 -24.31
C THR A 67 -15.01 -13.40 -25.78
N GLY A 68 -15.78 -12.66 -26.56
CA GLY A 68 -15.41 -12.37 -27.94
C GLY A 68 -14.18 -11.45 -28.04
N PRO A 69 -13.41 -11.49 -29.14
CA PRO A 69 -12.22 -10.64 -29.35
C PRO A 69 -12.42 -9.15 -29.05
N LEU A 70 -13.55 -8.57 -29.46
CA LEU A 70 -13.84 -7.16 -29.19
C LEU A 70 -14.16 -6.90 -27.73
N GLY A 71 -14.82 -7.84 -27.06
CA GLY A 71 -15.15 -7.74 -25.63
C GLY A 71 -13.90 -7.81 -24.75
N ALA A 72 -12.92 -8.64 -25.11
CA ALA A 72 -11.65 -8.72 -24.39
C ALA A 72 -10.90 -7.39 -24.44
N ILE A 73 -10.82 -6.77 -25.62
CA ILE A 73 -10.22 -5.43 -25.77
C ILE A 73 -11.03 -4.38 -25.03
N ALA A 74 -12.37 -4.42 -25.09
CA ALA A 74 -13.21 -3.45 -24.39
C ALA A 74 -13.01 -3.48 -22.87
N ARG A 75 -12.82 -4.67 -22.27
CA ARG A 75 -12.51 -4.83 -20.85
C ARG A 75 -11.16 -4.23 -20.48
N LEU A 76 -10.15 -4.43 -21.33
CA LEU A 76 -8.83 -3.82 -21.16
C LEU A 76 -8.90 -2.30 -21.28
N GLU A 77 -9.60 -1.78 -22.30
CA GLU A 77 -9.80 -0.34 -22.48
C GLU A 77 -10.53 0.28 -21.27
N HIS A 78 -11.53 -0.42 -20.73
CA HIS A 78 -12.24 0.04 -19.54
C HIS A 78 -11.33 0.08 -18.30
N ALA A 79 -10.49 -0.94 -18.10
CA ALA A 79 -9.53 -0.95 -16.99
C ALA A 79 -8.52 0.21 -17.12
N LEU A 80 -8.05 0.49 -18.33
CA LEU A 80 -7.12 1.59 -18.61
C LEU A 80 -7.77 2.98 -18.48
N ALA A 81 -9.05 3.14 -18.82
CA ALA A 81 -9.74 4.43 -18.75
C ALA A 81 -9.79 5.01 -17.32
N GLY A 82 -9.73 4.16 -16.28
CA GLY A 82 -9.65 4.61 -14.89
C GLY A 82 -8.30 5.23 -14.50
N PHE A 83 -7.25 5.03 -15.31
CA PHE A 83 -5.87 5.33 -14.91
C PHE A 83 -5.61 6.83 -14.80
N GLU A 84 -6.16 7.65 -15.70
CA GLU A 84 -5.94 9.10 -15.65
C GLU A 84 -6.49 9.70 -14.36
N GLY A 85 -7.68 9.28 -13.94
CA GLY A 85 -8.29 9.72 -12.68
C GLY A 85 -7.54 9.21 -11.45
N GLU A 86 -7.02 7.98 -11.48
CA GLU A 86 -6.17 7.46 -10.42
C GLU A 86 -4.84 8.20 -10.34
N GLN A 87 -4.18 8.44 -11.47
CA GLN A 87 -2.93 9.18 -11.56
C GLN A 87 -3.09 10.59 -11.00
N GLU A 88 -4.17 11.28 -11.34
CA GLU A 88 -4.45 12.62 -10.83
C GLU A 88 -4.65 12.62 -9.31
N ARG A 89 -5.40 11.66 -8.76
CA ARG A 89 -5.54 11.51 -7.31
C ARG A 89 -4.20 11.22 -6.62
N TYR A 90 -3.34 10.40 -7.22
CA TYR A 90 -2.01 10.13 -6.66
C TYR A 90 -1.13 11.38 -6.70
N ARG A 91 -1.19 12.17 -7.78
CA ARG A 91 -0.45 13.44 -7.90
C ARG A 91 -0.88 14.43 -6.81
N GLN A 92 -2.19 14.60 -6.61
CA GLN A 92 -2.72 15.47 -5.55
C GLN A 92 -2.28 15.00 -4.16
N ARG A 93 -2.34 13.70 -3.89
CA ARG A 93 -1.87 13.12 -2.61
C ARG A 93 -0.38 13.35 -2.40
N LEU A 94 0.43 13.27 -3.46
CA LEU A 94 1.85 13.56 -3.39
C LEU A 94 2.10 15.03 -3.06
N GLU A 95 1.46 15.96 -3.76
CA GLU A 95 1.58 17.40 -3.50
C GLU A 95 1.17 17.76 -2.07
N ASP A 96 0.09 17.16 -1.57
CA ASP A 96 -0.36 17.37 -0.20
C ASP A 96 0.63 16.82 0.83
N ALA A 97 1.20 15.64 0.57
CA ALA A 97 2.24 15.06 1.42
C ALA A 97 3.51 15.92 1.43
N GLU A 98 3.94 16.44 0.28
CA GLU A 98 5.09 17.34 0.16
C GLU A 98 4.87 18.67 0.88
N ARG A 99 3.66 19.24 0.79
CA ARG A 99 3.27 20.45 1.55
C ARG A 99 3.34 20.20 3.05
N ARG A 100 2.80 19.06 3.53
CA ARG A 100 2.88 18.67 4.94
C ARG A 100 4.32 18.45 5.39
N LEU A 101 5.12 17.76 4.58
CA LEU A 101 6.53 17.50 4.86
C LEU A 101 7.33 18.79 4.99
N THR A 102 7.08 19.77 4.12
CA THR A 102 7.71 21.10 4.20
C THR A 102 7.35 21.81 5.50
N SER A 103 6.08 21.75 5.92
CA SER A 103 5.61 22.30 7.20
C SER A 103 6.24 21.58 8.42
N TYR A 104 6.48 20.28 8.32
CA TYR A 104 7.14 19.52 9.39
C TYR A 104 8.63 19.82 9.46
N ARG A 105 9.31 19.90 8.32
CA ARG A 105 10.74 20.24 8.24
C ARG A 105 11.04 21.62 8.82
N SER A 106 10.14 22.60 8.69
CA SER A 106 10.35 23.92 9.32
C SER A 106 10.27 23.90 10.84
N ARG A 107 9.71 22.84 11.43
CA ARG A 107 9.61 22.61 12.88
C ARG A 107 10.63 21.59 13.37
N GLU A 108 11.32 20.92 12.46
CA GLU A 108 12.34 19.92 12.75
C GLU A 108 13.57 20.60 13.36
N GLY A 109 13.98 20.16 14.55
CA GLY A 109 15.05 20.80 15.32
C GLY A 109 14.66 22.12 16.02
N GLY A 110 13.39 22.53 15.98
CA GLY A 110 12.89 23.66 16.75
C GLY A 110 12.87 23.39 18.25
N GLU A 111 13.00 24.45 19.06
CA GLU A 111 12.89 24.33 20.52
C GLU A 111 11.48 23.89 20.90
N PHE A 112 11.38 22.91 21.81
CA PHE A 112 10.09 22.47 22.34
C PHE A 112 9.42 23.63 23.08
N GLY A 113 8.24 24.07 22.65
CA GLY A 113 7.59 25.29 23.15
C GLY A 113 7.30 25.32 24.66
N PHE A 114 7.32 24.17 25.35
CA PHE A 114 7.15 24.06 26.79
C PHE A 114 8.46 23.66 27.52
N SER A 115 9.62 23.90 26.91
CA SER A 115 10.94 23.57 27.49
C SER A 115 11.11 24.21 28.88
N GLY A 116 10.79 25.50 29.00
CA GLY A 116 10.87 26.25 30.26
C GLY A 116 9.88 25.76 31.32
N GLU A 117 8.62 25.52 30.94
CA GLU A 117 7.61 24.99 31.88
C GLU A 117 8.00 23.59 32.36
N LEU A 118 8.49 22.74 31.47
CA LEU A 118 8.96 21.40 31.83
C LEU A 118 10.16 21.45 32.78
N ALA A 119 11.10 22.38 32.58
CA ALA A 119 12.23 22.57 33.48
C ALA A 119 11.77 23.01 34.88
N GLU A 120 10.81 23.94 34.95
CA GLU A 120 10.24 24.40 36.21
C GLU A 120 9.47 23.28 36.94
N LYS A 121 8.66 22.51 36.23
CA LYS A 121 7.96 21.34 36.80
C LYS A 121 8.92 20.28 37.32
N ARG A 122 10.05 20.04 36.64
CA ARG A 122 11.10 19.14 37.12
C ARG A 122 11.77 19.65 38.39
N ARG A 123 12.01 20.96 38.51
CA ARG A 123 12.55 21.56 39.74
C ARG A 123 11.58 21.37 40.91
N GLN A 124 10.32 21.72 40.71
CA GLN A 124 9.26 21.55 41.73
C GLN A 124 9.15 20.10 42.19
N LEU A 125 9.24 19.14 41.27
CA LEU A 125 9.20 17.72 41.60
C LEU A 125 10.40 17.31 42.47
N ALA A 126 11.62 17.74 42.12
CA ALA A 126 12.82 17.42 42.88
C ALA A 126 12.78 17.99 44.31
N GLU A 127 12.22 19.18 44.49
CA GLU A 127 11.99 19.79 45.81
C GLU A 127 11.02 18.94 46.64
N ILE A 128 9.88 18.55 46.06
CA ILE A 128 8.88 17.69 46.73
C ILE A 128 9.49 16.34 47.10
N GLU A 129 10.27 15.72 46.20
CA GLU A 129 10.94 14.45 46.47
C GLU A 129 11.94 14.55 47.62
N THR A 130 12.69 15.66 47.70
CA THR A 130 13.65 15.91 48.79
C THR A 130 12.93 16.11 50.13
N ASP A 131 11.86 16.92 50.14
CA ASP A 131 11.05 17.16 51.33
C ASP A 131 10.40 15.86 51.82
N LEU A 132 9.89 15.03 50.91
CA LEU A 132 9.29 13.75 51.25
C LEU A 132 10.32 12.76 51.81
N GLY A 133 11.50 12.68 51.20
CA GLY A 133 12.60 11.83 51.69
C GLY A 133 13.07 12.25 53.09
N SER A 134 13.27 13.54 53.32
CA SER A 134 13.67 14.06 54.64
C SER A 134 12.58 13.85 55.71
N SER A 135 11.31 13.89 55.32
CA SER A 135 10.18 13.60 56.22
C SER A 135 10.14 12.13 56.64
N ILE A 136 10.49 11.21 55.74
CA ILE A 136 10.57 9.77 56.02
C ILE A 136 11.74 9.47 56.95
N ASP A 137 12.94 10.00 56.67
CA ASP A 137 14.13 9.83 57.52
C ASP A 137 13.92 10.40 58.94
N GLY A 138 13.22 11.53 59.06
CA GLY A 138 12.86 12.13 60.35
C GLY A 138 11.78 11.37 61.13
N GLN A 139 10.94 10.57 60.46
CA GLN A 139 9.98 9.68 61.11
C GLN A 139 10.65 8.38 61.59
N ASP A 140 11.57 7.80 60.81
CA ASP A 140 12.34 6.63 61.21
C ASP A 140 13.27 6.93 62.41
N GLN A 141 13.89 8.11 62.47
CA GLN A 141 14.68 8.54 63.63
C GLN A 141 13.84 8.77 64.90
N ARG A 142 12.55 9.13 64.77
CA ARG A 142 11.63 9.28 65.92
C ARG A 142 11.01 7.95 66.37
N ALA A 143 10.92 6.96 65.50
CA ALA A 143 10.44 5.62 65.83
C ALA A 143 11.53 4.72 66.45
N ALA A 144 12.82 5.06 66.26
CA ALA A 144 13.98 4.35 66.80
C ALA A 144 14.53 4.93 68.13
N ALA A 145 13.91 5.98 68.68
CA ALA A 145 14.25 6.61 69.97
C ALA A 145 13.18 6.30 71.03
#